data_AF-A0A661RUB6-F1
#
_entry.id   AF-A0A661RUB6-F1
#
_cell.length_a   1.000
_cell.length_b   1.000
_cell.length_c   1.000
_cell.angle_alpha   90.00
_cell.angle_beta   90.00
_cell.angle_gamma   90.00
#
_symmetry.space_group_name_H-M   'P 1'
#
loop_
_entity.id
_entity.type
_entity.pdbx_description
1 polymer ?
#
loop_
_entity_poly.entity_id
_entity_poly.type
_entity_poly.pdbx_seq_one_letter_code
_entity_poly.pdbx_strand_id
1 'polypeptide(L)'
;MSQLRATFRLSDYAYDLPKQNIAQVPCKKRSDSRLLHLNRTLKTIFHHQFKDITSLLKRDDLLVINNTKVVPARLSGEKETGGKAEVLLIDYAAGMTHLEETGSFKSDCLI
;
A
#
# COMPACT_ATOMS: atom_id res chain seq x y z
N MET A 1 -25.79 -3.36 29.07
CA MET A 1 -25.55 -4.42 28.06
C MET A 1 -24.08 -4.40 27.70
N SER A 2 -23.34 -5.36 28.27
CA SER A 2 -21.88 -5.48 28.19
C SER A 2 -21.39 -5.55 26.74
N GLN A 3 -20.56 -4.59 26.34
CA GLN A 3 -19.79 -4.67 25.09
C GLN A 3 -18.83 -5.86 25.19
N LEU A 4 -19.03 -6.87 24.34
CA LEU A 4 -18.03 -7.92 24.15
C LEU A 4 -16.72 -7.26 23.67
N ARG A 5 -15.67 -7.34 24.49
CA ARG A 5 -14.29 -7.23 24.00
C ARG A 5 -14.02 -8.48 23.16
N ALA A 6 -14.22 -8.39 21.85
CA ALA A 6 -13.80 -9.45 20.94
C ALA A 6 -12.27 -9.58 21.05
N THR A 7 -11.82 -10.68 21.66
CA THR A 7 -10.40 -11.04 21.68
C THR A 7 -10.15 -11.76 20.36
N PHE A 8 -9.68 -11.03 19.35
CA PHE A 8 -9.28 -11.61 18.08
C PHE A 8 -8.03 -12.47 18.27
N ARG A 9 -8.13 -13.75 17.92
CA ARG A 9 -7.01 -14.68 17.91
C ARG A 9 -6.49 -14.78 16.49
N LEU A 10 -5.21 -15.10 16.34
CA LEU A 10 -4.63 -15.34 15.01
C LEU A 10 -5.40 -16.43 14.24
N SER A 11 -5.94 -17.43 14.96
CA SER A 11 -6.75 -18.51 14.39
C SER A 11 -8.05 -18.05 13.73
N ASP A 12 -8.60 -16.89 14.13
CA ASP A 12 -9.86 -16.38 13.57
C ASP A 12 -9.72 -15.93 12.10
N TYR A 13 -8.47 -15.82 11.63
CA TYR A 13 -8.09 -15.47 10.26
C TYR A 13 -7.49 -16.64 9.49
N ALA A 14 -7.47 -17.84 10.08
CA ALA A 14 -6.97 -19.04 9.42
C ALA A 14 -8.02 -19.59 8.43
N TYR A 15 -7.56 -19.98 7.24
CA TYR A 15 -8.36 -20.68 6.25
C TYR A 15 -7.50 -21.71 5.52
N ASP A 16 -8.13 -22.76 4.99
CA ASP A 16 -7.43 -23.74 4.19
C ASP A 16 -7.08 -23.14 2.81
N LEU A 17 -5.79 -23.04 2.52
CA LEU A 17 -5.25 -22.54 1.26
C LEU A 17 -4.38 -23.61 0.63
N PRO A 18 -4.93 -24.42 -0.29
CA PRO A 18 -4.13 -25.39 -1.02
C PRO A 18 -2.99 -24.70 -1.79
N LYS A 19 -1.77 -25.24 -1.68
CA LYS A 19 -0.55 -24.62 -2.28
C LYS A 19 -0.69 -24.37 -3.78
N GLN A 20 -1.39 -25.24 -4.50
CA GLN A 20 -1.66 -25.12 -5.92
C GLN A 20 -2.51 -23.88 -6.30
N ASN A 21 -3.24 -23.30 -5.35
CA ASN A 21 -4.03 -22.08 -5.57
C ASN A 21 -3.20 -20.80 -5.37
N ILE A 22 -1.94 -20.92 -4.94
CA ILE A 22 -1.01 -19.79 -4.79
C ILE A 22 -0.31 -19.56 -6.14
N ALA A 23 -0.63 -18.45 -6.79
CA ALA A 23 0.00 -18.07 -8.05
C ALA A 23 1.53 -17.91 -7.88
N GLN A 24 2.31 -18.72 -8.60
CA GLN A 24 3.77 -18.64 -8.60
C GLN A 24 4.30 -17.57 -9.57
N VAL A 25 3.52 -17.28 -10.61
CA VAL A 25 3.78 -16.26 -11.61
C VAL A 25 2.47 -15.54 -11.95
N PRO A 26 2.51 -14.26 -12.34
CA PRO A 26 1.31 -13.56 -12.77
C PRO A 26 0.76 -14.15 -14.09
N CYS A 27 -0.51 -13.87 -14.37
CA CYS A 27 -1.10 -14.15 -15.69
C CYS A 27 -0.32 -13.43 -16.80
N LYS A 28 -0.22 -14.05 -17.99
CA LYS A 28 0.47 -13.47 -19.16
C LYS A 28 -0.02 -12.06 -19.51
N LYS A 29 -1.34 -11.86 -19.44
CA LYS A 29 -1.97 -10.53 -19.47
C LYS A 29 -2.60 -10.30 -18.11
N ARG A 30 -2.22 -9.22 -17.42
CA ARG A 30 -2.68 -8.92 -16.05
C ARG A 30 -4.20 -8.74 -15.97
N SER A 31 -4.81 -8.19 -17.03
CA SER A 31 -6.25 -7.97 -17.16
C SER A 31 -7.09 -9.24 -17.21
N ASP A 32 -6.46 -10.38 -17.50
CA ASP A 32 -7.14 -11.68 -17.62
C ASP A 32 -7.27 -12.40 -16.28
N SER A 33 -6.76 -11.81 -15.19
CA SER A 33 -6.92 -12.34 -13.84
C SER A 33 -8.39 -12.31 -13.39
N ARG A 34 -8.75 -13.20 -12.46
CA ARG A 34 -10.10 -13.25 -11.89
C ARG A 34 -10.30 -12.09 -10.91
N LEU A 35 -11.50 -11.53 -10.88
CA LEU A 35 -11.93 -10.51 -9.94
C LEU A 35 -13.10 -11.05 -9.10
N LEU A 36 -12.93 -11.09 -7.77
CA LEU A 36 -14.00 -11.38 -6.83
C LEU A 36 -14.65 -10.06 -6.41
N HIS A 37 -15.94 -9.89 -6.73
CA HIS A 37 -16.71 -8.73 -6.32
C HIS A 37 -17.62 -9.12 -5.15
N LEU A 38 -17.28 -8.63 -3.95
CA LEU A 38 -18.07 -8.80 -2.73
C LEU A 38 -18.91 -7.55 -2.47
N ASN A 39 -20.23 -7.67 -2.58
CA ASN A 39 -21.13 -6.61 -2.15
C ASN A 39 -21.41 -6.75 -0.65
N ARG A 40 -20.81 -5.88 0.17
CA ARG A 40 -20.91 -5.94 1.64
C ARG A 40 -22.33 -5.69 2.15
N THR A 41 -23.09 -4.83 1.50
CA THR A 41 -24.45 -4.45 1.93
C THR A 41 -25.44 -5.57 1.65
N LEU A 42 -25.41 -6.11 0.43
CA LEU A 42 -26.30 -7.19 0.01
C LEU A 42 -25.81 -8.58 0.42
N LYS A 43 -24.56 -8.68 0.90
CA LYS A 43 -23.87 -9.94 1.21
C LYS A 43 -23.83 -10.91 0.03
N THR A 44 -23.71 -10.38 -1.18
CA THR A 44 -23.64 -11.16 -2.42
C THR A 44 -22.22 -11.21 -2.97
N ILE A 45 -21.92 -12.28 -3.71
CA ILE A 45 -20.61 -12.53 -4.33
C ILE A 45 -20.83 -12.71 -5.83
N PHE A 46 -20.00 -12.00 -6.61
CA PHE A 46 -19.95 -12.14 -8.06
C PHE A 46 -18.51 -12.44 -8.51
N HIS A 47 -18.39 -13.18 -9.61
CA HIS A 47 -17.11 -13.48 -10.24
C HIS A 47 -17.02 -12.81 -11.60
N HIS A 48 -15.95 -12.07 -11.82
CA HIS A 48 -15.65 -11.33 -13.05
C HIS A 48 -14.22 -11.60 -13.52
N GLN A 49 -13.84 -11.02 -14.66
CA GLN A 49 -12.43 -10.80 -15.02
C GLN A 49 -12.01 -9.40 -14.61
N PHE A 50 -10.72 -9.19 -14.34
CA PHE A 50 -10.22 -7.89 -13.87
C PHE A 50 -10.47 -6.75 -14.87
N LYS A 51 -10.46 -7.03 -16.17
CA LYS A 51 -10.86 -6.05 -17.21
C LYS A 51 -12.28 -5.50 -17.06
N ASP A 52 -13.17 -6.21 -16.37
CA ASP A 52 -14.56 -5.81 -16.15
C ASP A 52 -14.68 -4.75 -15.04
N ILE A 53 -13.59 -4.42 -14.32
CA ILE A 53 -13.58 -3.46 -13.21
C ILE A 53 -14.16 -2.09 -13.59
N THR A 54 -13.97 -1.66 -14.84
CA THR A 54 -14.47 -0.38 -15.35
C THR A 54 -16.01 -0.30 -15.33
N SER A 55 -16.70 -1.45 -15.41
CA SER A 55 -18.16 -1.52 -15.29
C SER A 55 -18.66 -1.43 -13.84
N LEU A 56 -17.78 -1.64 -12.86
CA LEU A 56 -18.10 -1.58 -11.43
C LEU A 56 -17.89 -0.19 -10.83
N LEU A 57 -17.12 0.66 -11.51
CA LEU A 57 -16.85 2.03 -11.10
C LEU A 57 -17.93 2.98 -11.61
N LYS A 58 -18.27 3.98 -10.80
CA LYS A 58 -19.18 5.07 -11.15
C LYS A 58 -18.40 6.29 -11.62
N ARG A 59 -19.10 7.21 -12.30
CA ARG A 59 -18.52 8.43 -12.87
C ARG A 59 -17.71 9.27 -11.87
N ASP A 60 -18.12 9.26 -10.61
CA ASP A 60 -17.54 10.11 -9.57
C ASP A 60 -16.66 9.33 -8.57
N ASP A 61 -16.30 8.08 -8.91
CA ASP A 61 -15.37 7.31 -8.09
C ASP A 61 -13.92 7.79 -8.29
N LEU A 62 -13.17 7.88 -7.19
CA LEU A 62 -11.73 8.18 -7.21
C LEU A 62 -10.92 6.88 -7.09
N LEU A 63 -10.17 6.54 -8.13
CA LEU A 63 -9.20 5.45 -8.07
C LEU A 63 -7.86 5.96 -7.55
N VAL A 64 -7.57 5.71 -6.28
CA VAL A 64 -6.27 6.02 -5.68
C VAL A 64 -5.29 4.89 -5.99
N ILE A 65 -4.33 5.14 -6.87
CA ILE A 65 -3.30 4.17 -7.26
C ILE A 65 -2.02 4.48 -6.48
N ASN A 66 -1.50 3.48 -5.78
CA ASN A 66 -0.17 3.59 -5.17
C ASN A 66 0.90 3.55 -6.26
N ASN A 67 1.59 4.66 -6.48
CA ASN A 67 2.72 4.76 -7.39
C ASN A 67 4.02 4.87 -6.57
N THR A 68 4.68 3.74 -6.32
CA THR A 68 5.90 3.71 -5.49
C THR A 68 7.13 4.09 -6.30
N LYS A 69 7.94 5.01 -5.77
CA LYS A 69 9.27 5.34 -6.29
C LYS A 69 10.31 5.10 -5.19
N VAL A 70 11.42 4.47 -5.56
CA VAL A 70 12.58 4.37 -4.67
C VAL A 70 13.31 5.70 -4.72
N VAL A 71 13.45 6.34 -3.56
CA VAL A 71 14.22 7.57 -3.40
C VAL A 71 15.33 7.32 -2.38
N PRO A 72 16.52 7.94 -2.55
CA PRO A 72 17.64 7.79 -1.62
C PRO A 72 17.39 8.63 -0.36
N ALA A 73 16.34 8.31 0.39
CA ALA A 73 15.90 9.04 1.57
C ALA A 73 16.70 8.69 2.84
N ARG A 74 17.54 7.64 2.79
CA ARG A 74 18.38 7.23 3.93
C ARG A 74 19.73 7.94 3.86
N LEU A 75 20.03 8.74 4.87
CA LEU A 75 21.31 9.38 5.07
C LEU A 75 22.05 8.71 6.24
N SER A 76 23.36 8.53 6.09
CA SER A 76 24.24 8.06 7.16
C SER A 76 25.01 9.24 7.73
N GLY A 77 25.14 9.32 9.04
CA GLY A 77 25.88 10.36 9.73
C GLY A 77 26.60 9.85 10.96
N GLU A 78 27.42 10.72 11.53
CA GLU A 78 28.13 10.49 12.78
C GLU A 78 27.85 11.66 13.71
N LYS A 79 27.48 11.36 14.96
CA LYS A 79 27.33 12.37 16.01
C LYS A 79 28.71 12.87 16.41
N GLU A 80 28.79 14.09 16.94
CA GLU A 80 30.05 14.63 17.49
C GLU A 80 30.67 13.74 18.58
N THR A 81 29.85 12.92 19.24
CA THR A 81 30.28 11.93 20.24
C THR A 81 30.89 10.64 19.65
N GLY A 82 30.98 10.52 18.32
CA GLY A 82 31.47 9.33 17.61
C GLY A 82 30.43 8.23 17.40
N GLY A 83 29.18 8.45 17.81
CA GLY A 83 28.08 7.49 17.62
C GLY A 83 27.51 7.57 16.20
N LYS A 84 27.24 6.41 15.57
CA LYS A 84 26.55 6.36 14.27
C LYS A 84 25.11 6.88 14.38
N ALA A 85 24.67 7.61 13.37
CA ALA A 85 23.29 8.06 13.21
C ALA A 85 22.79 7.72 11.79
N GLU A 86 21.51 7.37 11.69
CA GLU A 86 20.84 7.21 10.40
C GLU A 86 19.62 8.11 10.38
N VAL A 87 19.40 8.76 9.25
CA VAL A 87 18.29 9.69 9.08
C VAL A 87 17.47 9.25 7.87
N LEU A 88 16.15 9.17 8.03
CA LEU A 88 15.22 8.86 6.94
C LEU A 88 14.38 10.11 6.62
N LEU A 89 14.50 10.62 5.40
CA LEU A 89 13.65 11.69 4.88
C LEU A 89 12.23 11.16 4.64
N ILE A 90 11.22 11.85 5.18
CA ILE A 90 9.81 11.40 5.13
C ILE A 90 9.12 11.93 3.87
N ASP A 91 9.42 13.18 3.48
CA ASP A 91 8.83 13.84 2.32
C ASP A 91 9.90 14.36 1.36
N TYR A 92 10.53 13.42 0.65
CA TYR A 92 11.55 13.73 -0.34
C TYR A 92 10.97 14.57 -1.50
N ALA A 93 9.72 14.31 -1.91
CA ALA A 93 9.10 14.98 -3.03
C ALA A 93 8.86 16.47 -2.73
N ALA A 94 8.28 16.79 -1.57
CA ALA A 94 8.11 18.19 -1.16
C ALA A 94 9.46 18.90 -1.00
N GLY A 95 10.48 18.19 -0.49
CA GLY A 95 11.82 18.75 -0.39
C GLY A 95 12.45 19.09 -1.75
N MET A 96 12.21 18.28 -2.77
CA MET A 96 12.67 18.57 -4.14
C MET A 96 11.96 19.78 -4.73
N THR A 97 10.63 19.90 -4.53
CA THR A 97 9.88 21.09 -4.95
C THR A 97 10.41 22.35 -4.27
N HIS A 98 10.71 22.30 -2.97
CA HIS A 98 11.29 23.44 -2.25
C HIS A 98 12.67 23.83 -2.79
N LEU A 99 13.49 22.85 -3.17
CA LEU A 99 14.80 23.08 -3.77
C LEU A 99 14.69 23.79 -5.12
N GLU A 100 13.76 23.38 -5.97
CA GLU A 100 13.52 24.00 -7.28
C GLU A 100 13.03 25.46 -7.14
N GLU A 101 12.20 25.74 -6.14
CA GLU A 101 11.62 27.07 -5.91
C GLU A 101 12.58 28.05 -5.22
N THR A 102 13.40 27.56 -4.28
CA THR A 102 14.18 28.42 -3.37
C THR A 102 15.69 28.29 -3.51
N GLY A 103 16.18 27.26 -4.20
CA GLY A 103 17.59 26.88 -4.23
C GLY A 103 18.08 26.18 -2.95
N SER A 104 17.19 25.88 -1.99
CA SER A 104 17.52 25.17 -0.75
C SER A 104 16.64 23.94 -0.54
N PHE A 105 17.23 22.82 -0.12
CA PHE A 105 16.47 21.61 0.20
C PHE A 105 16.07 21.60 1.67
N LYS A 106 14.79 21.36 1.94
CA LYS A 106 14.24 21.21 3.29
C LYS A 106 13.23 20.07 3.32
N SER A 107 13.35 19.16 4.27
CA SER A 107 12.43 18.03 4.42
C SER A 107 12.38 17.58 5.88
N ASP A 108 11.22 17.06 6.30
CA ASP A 108 11.07 16.41 7.59
C ASP A 108 11.79 15.05 7.58
N CYS A 109 12.36 14.67 8.72
CA CYS A 109 13.12 13.44 8.84
C CYS A 109 12.88 12.68 10.15
N LEU A 110 13.12 11.37 10.13
CA LEU A 110 13.21 10.49 11.29
C LEU A 110 14.68 10.20 11.59
N ILE A 111 15.06 10.18 12.87
CA ILE A 111 16.40 9.85 13.39
C ILE A 111 16.30 8.64 14.31
#